data_AF-A0A1U9VKZ7-F1
#
_entry.id   AF-A0A1U9VKZ7-F1
#
_cell.length_a   1.000
_cell.length_b   1.000
_cell.length_c   1.000
_cell.angle_alpha   90.00
_cell.angle_beta   90.00
_cell.angle_gamma   90.00
#
_symmetry.space_group_name_H-M   'P 1'
#
loop_
_entity.id
_entity.type
_entity.pdbx_description
1 polymer ?
#
loop_
_entity_poly.entity_id
_entity_poly.type
_entity_poly.pdbx_seq_one_letter_code
_entity_poly.pdbx_strand_id
1 'polypeptide(L)'
;MNFFKSNHSRKSIAVAALVVASAFAHHANAKTLGKVDVIGSYTGTQLTSANAWKATWGNAWNQCRAQYSQTRSVNMTWHQFGDPNPPGSNTRSVAATWECRDTTN
;
A
#
# COMPACT_ATOMS: atom_id res chain seq x y z
N MET A 1 -29.68 -51.49 -13.51
CA MET A 1 -29.77 -50.11 -12.98
C MET A 1 -28.54 -49.34 -13.44
N ASN A 2 -28.78 -48.15 -13.98
CA ASN A 2 -27.96 -47.41 -14.94
C ASN A 2 -26.62 -46.92 -14.38
N PHE A 3 -25.50 -47.09 -15.11
CA PHE A 3 -24.38 -46.14 -15.01
C PHE A 3 -23.78 -45.75 -16.38
N PHE A 4 -24.24 -44.57 -16.80
CA PHE A 4 -23.58 -43.44 -17.49
C PHE A 4 -22.78 -43.61 -18.79
N LYS A 5 -23.41 -43.03 -19.81
CA LYS A 5 -22.91 -42.62 -21.12
C LYS A 5 -21.93 -41.44 -20.97
N SER A 6 -20.79 -41.58 -21.65
CA SER A 6 -19.86 -40.58 -22.19
C SER A 6 -20.37 -39.13 -22.27
N ASN A 7 -19.54 -38.14 -21.90
CA ASN A 7 -18.99 -37.26 -22.92
C ASN A 7 -17.71 -36.53 -22.51
N HIS A 8 -16.80 -36.52 -23.47
CA HIS A 8 -15.49 -35.92 -23.51
C HIS A 8 -15.65 -34.42 -23.86
N SER A 9 -15.10 -33.49 -23.09
CA SER A 9 -14.52 -32.29 -23.71
C SER A 9 -13.46 -31.68 -22.80
N ARG A 10 -12.22 -31.69 -23.33
CA ARG A 10 -11.05 -31.00 -22.78
C ARG A 10 -11.28 -29.50 -22.80
N LYS A 11 -10.91 -28.78 -21.74
CA LYS A 11 -10.11 -27.54 -21.82
C LYS A 11 -9.28 -27.38 -20.54
N SER A 12 -7.97 -27.45 -20.71
CA SER A 12 -6.96 -27.05 -19.74
C SER A 12 -7.12 -25.58 -19.37
N ILE A 13 -7.10 -25.24 -18.07
CA ILE A 13 -6.37 -24.10 -17.55
C ILE A 13 -5.87 -24.48 -16.15
N ALA A 14 -4.59 -24.83 -16.05
CA ALA A 14 -3.88 -24.82 -14.78
C ALA A 14 -3.68 -23.35 -14.38
N VAL A 15 -4.18 -22.94 -13.22
CA VAL A 15 -3.73 -21.72 -12.54
C VAL A 15 -3.16 -22.15 -11.20
N ALA A 16 -1.86 -22.43 -11.21
CA ALA A 16 -1.08 -22.49 -9.98
C ALA A 16 -0.97 -21.07 -9.42
N ALA A 17 -1.83 -20.71 -8.48
CA ALA A 17 -1.65 -19.50 -7.69
C ALA A 17 -0.63 -19.82 -6.59
N LEU A 18 0.64 -19.56 -6.90
CA LEU A 18 1.75 -19.51 -5.96
C LEU A 18 1.43 -18.39 -4.93
N VAL A 19 0.92 -18.74 -3.75
CA VAL A 19 0.87 -17.79 -2.64
C VAL A 19 2.28 -17.71 -2.07
N VAL A 20 3.05 -16.75 -2.57
CA VAL A 20 4.37 -16.42 -2.03
C VAL A 20 4.18 -15.95 -0.59
N ALA A 21 4.77 -16.70 0.33
CA ALA A 21 4.86 -16.39 1.74
C ALA A 21 5.40 -14.96 1.95
N SER A 22 4.64 -14.09 2.61
CA SER A 22 5.16 -12.85 3.18
C SER A 22 5.90 -13.15 4.48
N ALA A 23 7.00 -13.92 4.38
CA ALA A 23 7.93 -14.13 5.46
C ALA A 23 9.02 -13.06 5.42
N PHE A 24 8.69 -11.84 5.88
CA PHE A 24 9.71 -10.88 6.31
C PHE A 24 9.27 -10.24 7.63
N ALA A 25 9.11 -11.07 8.65
CA ALA A 25 9.42 -10.65 10.01
C ALA A 25 10.93 -10.85 10.25
N HIS A 26 11.76 -10.29 9.38
CA HIS A 26 13.12 -9.96 9.78
C HIS A 26 12.95 -8.70 10.60
N HIS A 27 13.43 -8.69 11.85
CA HIS A 27 13.60 -7.47 12.61
C HIS A 27 14.65 -6.61 11.89
N ALA A 28 14.27 -6.01 10.77
CA ALA A 28 15.05 -4.98 10.11
C ALA A 28 15.20 -3.89 11.17
N ASN A 29 16.41 -3.77 11.70
CA ASN A 29 16.78 -2.65 12.55
C ASN A 29 16.76 -1.42 11.65
N ALA A 30 15.57 -0.87 11.46
CA ALA A 30 15.32 0.27 10.63
C ALA A 30 15.62 1.50 11.48
N LYS A 31 16.74 2.16 11.23
CA LYS A 31 17.04 3.43 11.90
C LYS A 31 16.08 4.47 11.34
N THR A 32 15.25 5.05 12.20
CA THR A 32 14.46 6.24 11.83
C THR A 32 15.40 7.42 11.66
N LEU A 33 15.51 7.93 10.44
CA LEU A 33 16.30 9.11 10.09
C LEU A 33 15.55 10.40 10.46
N GLY A 34 14.22 10.39 10.30
CA GLY A 34 13.35 11.51 10.59
C GLY A 34 11.91 11.23 10.18
N LYS A 35 11.07 12.27 10.25
CA LYS A 35 9.66 12.22 9.88
C LYS A 35 9.35 13.31 8.87
N VAL A 36 8.44 13.03 7.95
CA VAL A 36 7.90 14.00 7.00
C VAL A 36 6.37 13.95 7.05
N ASP A 37 5.75 15.11 6.98
CA ASP A 37 4.31 15.25 6.81
C ASP A 37 4.01 15.56 5.34
N VAL A 38 3.09 14.81 4.76
CA VAL A 38 2.70 14.96 3.36
C VAL A 38 1.19 15.01 3.22
N ILE A 39 0.77 15.71 2.17
CA ILE A 39 -0.62 15.77 1.75
C ILE A 39 -0.74 15.06 0.40
N GLY A 40 -1.75 14.21 0.27
CA GLY A 40 -2.17 13.55 -0.95
C GLY A 40 -3.64 13.83 -1.24
N SER A 41 -4.12 13.31 -2.37
CA SER A 41 -5.53 13.36 -2.75
C SER A 41 -6.02 11.93 -2.99
N TYR A 42 -7.20 11.62 -2.46
CA TYR A 42 -7.84 10.33 -2.63
C TYR A 42 -9.27 10.53 -3.13
N THR A 43 -9.64 9.80 -4.18
CA THR A 43 -11.02 9.77 -4.68
C THR A 43 -11.61 8.39 -4.44
N GLY A 44 -12.58 8.32 -3.52
CA GLY A 44 -13.25 7.10 -3.15
C GLY A 44 -13.98 7.21 -1.81
N THR A 45 -14.85 6.25 -1.53
CA THR A 45 -15.68 6.24 -0.32
C THR A 45 -15.01 5.52 0.86
N GLN A 46 -14.05 4.64 0.58
CA GLN A 46 -13.38 3.83 1.61
C GLN A 46 -12.21 4.57 2.24
N LEU A 47 -12.38 5.03 3.48
CA LEU A 47 -11.37 5.75 4.26
C LEU A 47 -10.52 4.76 5.07
N THR A 48 -9.63 4.06 4.39
CA THR A 48 -8.77 3.03 5.01
C THR A 48 -7.31 3.47 5.04
N SER A 49 -6.53 2.92 5.97
CA SER A 49 -5.09 3.12 6.04
C SER A 49 -4.38 2.76 4.72
N ALA A 50 -4.80 1.69 4.05
CA ALA A 50 -4.24 1.29 2.76
C ALA A 50 -4.46 2.34 1.66
N ASN A 51 -5.63 2.98 1.64
CA ASN A 51 -5.93 4.05 0.69
C ASN A 51 -5.17 5.34 1.01
N ALA A 52 -5.01 5.66 2.30
CA ALA A 52 -4.17 6.78 2.73
C ALA A 52 -2.69 6.55 2.36
N TRP A 53 -2.20 5.34 2.57
CA TRP A 53 -0.86 4.90 2.17
C TRP A 53 -0.68 5.10 0.66
N LYS A 54 -1.58 4.57 -0.16
CA LYS A 54 -1.51 4.70 -1.63
C LYS A 54 -1.54 6.15 -2.10
N ALA A 55 -2.36 6.99 -1.46
CA ALA A 55 -2.51 8.39 -1.83
C ALA A 55 -1.29 9.27 -1.46
N THR A 56 -0.50 8.85 -0.46
CA THR A 56 0.58 9.70 0.10
C THR A 56 1.99 9.11 -0.05
N TRP A 57 2.12 7.82 -0.36
CA TRP A 57 3.42 7.12 -0.39
C TRP A 57 4.44 7.77 -1.33
N GLY A 58 4.03 8.10 -2.56
CA GLY A 58 4.95 8.71 -3.53
C GLY A 58 5.51 10.06 -3.08
N ASN A 59 4.64 10.89 -2.48
CA ASN A 59 5.04 12.18 -1.91
C ASN A 59 5.97 11.99 -0.72
N ALA A 60 5.64 11.05 0.17
CA ALA A 60 6.47 10.72 1.33
C ALA A 60 7.85 10.21 0.92
N TRP A 61 7.93 9.29 -0.06
CA TRP A 61 9.18 8.77 -0.58
C TRP A 61 10.07 9.88 -1.14
N ASN A 62 9.51 10.74 -1.99
CA ASN A 62 10.26 11.84 -2.61
C ASN A 62 10.75 12.85 -1.56
N GLN A 63 9.90 13.25 -0.61
CA GLN A 63 10.26 14.14 0.50
C GLN A 63 11.35 13.52 1.38
N CYS A 64 11.18 12.26 1.79
CA CYS A 64 12.18 11.56 2.58
C CYS A 64 13.52 11.47 1.86
N ARG A 65 13.55 11.15 0.56
CA ARG A 65 14.78 11.07 -0.23
C ARG A 65 15.44 12.44 -0.45
N ALA A 66 14.64 13.51 -0.53
CA ALA A 66 15.15 14.87 -0.66
C ALA A 66 15.77 15.39 0.65
N GLN A 67 15.14 15.14 1.81
CA GLN A 67 15.63 15.59 3.11
C GLN A 67 16.69 14.64 3.71
N TYR A 68 16.49 13.34 3.53
CA TYR A 68 17.32 12.26 4.06
C TYR A 68 17.75 11.33 2.92
N SER A 69 18.86 11.68 2.25
CA SER A 69 19.38 10.94 1.08
C SER A 69 19.71 9.46 1.36
N GLN A 70 19.87 9.10 2.62
CA GLN A 70 20.08 7.73 3.11
C GLN A 70 18.79 6.91 3.21
N THR A 71 17.61 7.50 2.99
CA THR A 71 16.33 6.77 3.06
C THR A 71 16.33 5.56 2.12
N ARG A 72 16.01 4.39 2.69
CA ARG A 72 15.85 3.10 2.00
C ARG A 72 14.43 2.57 2.05
N SER A 73 13.68 2.94 3.08
CA SER A 73 12.27 2.62 3.22
C SER A 73 11.51 3.76 3.90
N VAL A 74 10.19 3.76 3.76
CA VAL A 74 9.31 4.70 4.44
C VAL A 74 8.19 3.95 5.13
N ASN A 75 7.79 4.42 6.30
CA ASN A 75 6.70 3.82 7.07
C ASN A 75 5.68 4.88 7.49
N MET A 76 4.42 4.69 7.13
CA MET A 76 3.35 5.60 7.53
C MET A 76 3.02 5.35 9.01
N THR A 77 3.13 6.38 9.84
CA THR A 77 2.83 6.28 11.28
C THR A 77 1.50 6.92 11.65
N TRP A 78 1.02 7.84 10.82
CA TRP A 78 -0.24 8.53 11.06
C TRP A 78 -0.89 8.92 9.74
N HIS A 79 -2.22 8.96 9.71
CA HIS A 79 -2.98 9.48 8.58
C HIS A 79 -4.33 10.03 9.03
N GLN A 80 -4.85 10.99 8.26
CA GLN A 80 -6.19 11.52 8.42
C GLN A 80 -6.75 11.92 7.05
N PHE A 81 -7.99 11.55 6.82
CA PHE A 81 -8.76 12.04 5.67
C PHE A 81 -9.45 13.34 6.05
N GLY A 82 -9.34 14.34 5.17
CA GLY A 82 -10.11 15.56 5.28
C GLY A 82 -11.57 15.38 4.83
N ASP A 83 -12.28 16.50 4.86
CA ASP A 83 -13.61 16.60 4.31
C ASP A 83 -13.59 16.49 2.78
N PRO A 84 -14.70 16.04 2.16
CA PRO A 84 -14.84 16.07 0.72
C PRO A 84 -14.67 17.48 0.15
N ASN A 85 -13.85 17.60 -0.88
CA ASN A 85 -13.67 18.84 -1.62
C ASN A 85 -13.57 18.56 -3.12
N PRO A 86 -14.54 19.04 -3.95
CA PRO A 86 -15.68 19.88 -3.58
C PRO A 86 -16.75 19.15 -2.73
N PRO A 87 -17.63 19.89 -2.02
CA PRO A 87 -18.72 19.31 -1.24
C PRO A 87 -19.60 18.39 -2.10
N GLY A 88 -19.93 17.20 -1.57
CA GLY A 88 -20.69 16.18 -2.31
C GLY A 88 -19.86 15.30 -3.25
N SER A 89 -18.55 15.55 -3.37
CA SER A 89 -17.64 14.65 -4.10
C SER A 89 -17.16 13.48 -3.22
N ASN A 90 -16.52 12.50 -3.85
CA ASN A 90 -15.76 11.46 -3.15
C ASN A 90 -14.26 11.81 -3.06
N THR A 91 -13.87 13.02 -3.43
CA THR A 91 -12.47 13.46 -3.43
C THR A 91 -12.16 14.14 -2.11
N ARG A 92 -11.11 13.69 -1.45
CA ARG A 92 -10.68 14.17 -0.14
C ARG A 92 -9.17 14.39 -0.14
N SER A 93 -8.73 15.39 0.62
CA SER A 93 -7.33 15.47 1.01
C SER A 93 -6.99 14.36 2.00
N VAL A 94 -5.75 13.90 1.95
CA VAL A 94 -5.21 12.94 2.91
C VAL A 94 -3.93 13.53 3.49
N ALA A 95 -3.93 13.83 4.78
CA ALA A 95 -2.72 14.16 5.50
C ALA A 95 -2.11 12.87 6.06
N ALA A 96 -0.79 12.70 5.96
CA ALA A 96 -0.10 11.55 6.53
C ALA A 96 1.31 11.90 7.01
N THR A 97 1.70 11.31 8.13
CA THR A 97 3.06 11.38 8.66
C THR A 97 3.79 10.08 8.35
N TRP A 98 4.99 10.22 7.79
CA TRP A 98 5.84 9.11 7.40
C TRP A 98 7.20 9.20 8.06
N GLU A 99 7.68 8.06 8.56
CA GLU A 99 9.05 7.89 9.00
C GLU A 99 9.94 7.53 7.81
N CYS A 100 11.00 8.30 7.62
CA CYS A 100 12.08 8.00 6.70
C CYS A 100 13.04 7.05 7.41
N ARG A 101 13.25 5.86 6.85
CA ARG A 101 14.02 4.80 7.49
C ARG A 101 15.20 4.36 6.64
N ASP A 102 16.33 4.12 7.29
CA ASP A 102 17.44 3.38 6.73
C ASP A 102 17.35 1.93 7.20
N THR A 103 16.85 1.07 6.31
CA THR A 103 16.84 -0.38 6.50
C THR A 103 18.13 -0.93 5.90
N THR A 104 19.11 -1.19 6.75
CA THR A 104 20.27 -2.00 6.37
C THR A 104 19.82 -3.43 6.12
N ASN A 105 20.10 -3.95 4.92
CA ASN A 105 20.08 -5.39 4.65
C ASN A 105 21.24 -6.08 5.35
#